data_AF-A0A2V5ZK17-F1
#
_entry.id   AF-A0A2V5ZK17-F1
#
_cell.length_a   1.000
_cell.length_b   1.000
_cell.length_c   1.000
_cell.angle_alpha   90.00
_cell.angle_beta   90.00
_cell.angle_gamma   90.00
#
_symmetry.space_group_name_H-M   'P 1'
#
loop_
_entity.id
_entity.type
_entity.pdbx_description
1 polymer ?
#
loop_
_entity_poly.entity_id
_entity_poly.type
_entity_poly.pdbx_seq_one_letter_code
_entity_poly.pdbx_strand_id
1 'polypeptide(L)' 'MPESDVRYTVSLIDHRTGQRLKIELIDLPFPVRRYRLRINGEWAKKLPEATKTDVMRRLREWLVSH' A
#
# COMPACT_ATOMS: atom_id res chain seq x y z
N MET A 1 17.39 -12.53 -5.20
CA MET A 1 17.03 -11.49 -4.22
C MET A 1 15.84 -12.04 -3.45
N PRO A 2 15.80 -12.06 -2.11
CA PRO A 2 14.65 -12.63 -1.43
C PRO A 2 13.46 -11.74 -1.78
N GLU A 3 12.57 -12.28 -2.59
CA GLU A 3 11.27 -11.70 -2.89
C GLU A 3 10.60 -11.55 -1.54
N SER A 4 10.64 -10.35 -0.95
CA SER A 4 9.80 -10.06 0.21
C SER A 4 8.39 -10.43 -0.24
N ASP A 5 7.74 -11.39 0.41
CA ASP A 5 6.42 -11.92 0.02
C ASP A 5 5.39 -10.78 -0.06
N VAL A 6 5.34 -10.10 -1.21
CA VAL A 6 4.38 -9.07 -1.50
C VAL A 6 3.07 -9.80 -1.73
N ARG A 7 2.22 -9.78 -0.71
CA ARG A 7 0.93 -10.48 -0.75
C ARG A 7 -0.05 -9.79 -1.67
N TYR A 8 -0.04 -8.46 -1.68
CA TYR A 8 -0.91 -7.64 -2.53
C TYR A 8 -0.15 -6.45 -3.11
N THR A 9 -0.40 -6.16 -4.38
CA THR A 9 0.05 -4.92 -5.02
C THR A 9 -1.16 -4.15 -5.51
N VAL A 10 -1.24 -2.88 -5.14
CA VAL A 10 -2.23 -1.92 -5.64
C VAL A 10 -1.48 -0.91 -6.49
N SER A 11 -1.91 -0.73 -7.74
CA SER A 11 -1.38 0.31 -8.63
C SER A 11 -2.51 1.24 -9.02
N LEU A 12 -2.33 2.54 -8.77
CA LEU A 12 -3.21 3.58 -9.26
C LEU A 12 -2.46 4.49 -10.21
N ILE A 13 -3.20 5.01 -11.17
CA ILE A 13 -2.74 6.02 -12.09
C ILE A 13 -3.74 7.16 -11.95
N ASP A 14 -3.25 8.31 -11.54
CA ASP A 14 -4.04 9.53 -11.54
C ASP A 14 -4.13 10.07 -12.98
N HIS A 15 -5.33 10.09 -13.55
CA HIS A 15 -5.53 10.52 -14.94
C HIS A 15 -5.36 12.03 -15.15
N ARG A 16 -5.43 12.85 -14.09
CA ARG A 16 -5.29 14.31 -14.19
C ARG A 16 -3.84 14.77 -14.16
N THR A 17 -3.01 14.15 -13.33
CA THR A 17 -1.61 14.50 -13.10
C THR A 17 -0.64 13.51 -13.74
N GLY A 18 -1.13 12.36 -14.19
CA GLY A 18 -0.31 11.25 -14.71
C GLY A 18 0.50 10.53 -13.63
N GLN A 19 0.32 10.87 -12.35
CA GLN A 19 1.09 10.27 -11.27
C GLN A 19 0.68 8.83 -11.03
N ARG A 20 1.67 7.94 -10.97
CA ARG A 20 1.47 6.54 -10.64
C ARG A 20 1.77 6.32 -9.16
N LEU A 21 0.80 5.77 -8.44
CA LEU A 21 0.94 5.36 -7.05
C LEU A 21 0.96 3.83 -6.99
N LYS A 22 2.09 3.26 -6.59
CA LYS A 22 2.24 1.82 -6.33
C LYS A 22 2.28 1.60 -4.82
N ILE A 23 1.38 0.78 -4.30
CA ILE A 23 1.32 0.38 -2.89
C ILE A 23 1.48 -1.13 -2.83
N GLU A 24 2.49 -1.59 -2.12
CA GLU A 24 2.80 -3.00 -1.90
C GLU A 24 2.52 -3.33 -0.44
N LEU A 25 1.72 -4.37 -0.22
CA LEU A 25 1.41 -4.92 1.10
C LEU A 25 2.22 -6.20 1.28
N ILE A 26 3.18 -6.15 2.20
CA ILE A 26 4.09 -7.24 2.48
C ILE A 26 3.62 -7.95 3.75
N ASP A 27 3.49 -9.26 3.69
CA ASP A 27 3.06 -10.05 4.85
C ASP A 27 4.08 -9.94 5.99
N LEU A 28 3.57 -9.91 7.20
CA LEU A 28 4.39 -9.99 8.41
C LEU A 28 4.38 -11.43 8.92
N PRO A 29 5.47 -11.91 9.57
CA PRO A 29 5.55 -13.28 10.10
C PRO A 29 4.64 -13.52 11.32
N PHE A 30 3.70 -12.61 11.61
CA PHE A 30 2.80 -12.70 12.75
C PHE A 30 1.41 -13.16 12.28
N PRO A 31 0.65 -13.91 13.11
CA PRO A 31 -0.70 -14.39 12.77
C PRO A 31 -1.75 -13.26 12.67
N VAL A 32 -1.32 -12.00 12.75
CA VAL A 32 -2.18 -10.83 12.64
C VAL A 32 -2.26 -10.44 11.17
N ARG A 33 -3.46 -10.20 10.63
CA ARG A 33 -3.68 -9.72 9.24
C ARG A 33 -3.27 -8.25 9.04
N ARG A 34 -2.02 -7.94 9.39
CA ARG A 34 -1.35 -6.66 9.17
C ARG A 34 -0.25 -6.84 8.15
N TYR A 35 -0.11 -5.83 7.31
CA TYR A 35 0.85 -5.82 6.23
C TYR A 35 1.76 -4.61 6.41
N ARG A 36 3.03 -4.80 6.10
CA ARG A 36 3.99 -3.70 6.01
C ARG A 36 3.80 -3.01 4.67
N LEU A 37 3.73 -1.69 4.68
CA LEU A 37 3.43 -0.91 3.48
C LEU A 37 4.69 -0.38 2.82
N ARG A 38 4.79 -0.59 1.51
CA ARG A 38 5.81 0.01 0.66
C ARG A 38 5.12 0.81 -0.44
N ILE A 39 5.40 2.10 -0.51
CA ILE A 39 4.78 3.07 -1.41
C ILE A 39 5.86 3.52 -2.40
N ASN A 40 5.62 3.35 -3.70
CA ASN A 40 6.56 3.70 -4.77
C ASN A 40 7.98 3.16 -4.56
N GLY A 41 8.09 1.99 -3.94
CA GLY A 41 9.38 1.37 -3.64
C GLY A 41 10.02 1.78 -2.32
N GLU A 42 9.46 2.74 -1.58
CA GLU A 42 9.92 3.19 -0.27
C GLU A 42 9.02 2.69 0.87
N TRP A 43 9.58 2.38 2.03
CA TRP A 43 8.78 2.01 3.19
C TRP A 43 7.95 3.21 3.68
N ALA A 44 6.66 2.96 3.92
CA ALA A 44 5.75 4.00 4.38
C ALA A 44 6.14 4.49 5.78
N LYS A 45 6.50 5.79 5.89
CA LYS A 45 6.91 6.40 7.17
C LYS A 45 5.73 6.73 8.09
N LYS A 46 4.63 7.25 7.51
CA LYS A 46 3.44 7.70 8.27
C LYS A 46 2.51 6.56 8.69
N LEU A 47 2.53 5.46 7.94
CA LEU A 47 1.71 4.28 8.20
C LEU A 47 2.54 3.04 7.87
N PRO A 48 3.45 2.62 8.76
CA PRO A 48 4.36 1.51 8.46
C PRO A 48 3.62 0.17 8.33
N GLU A 49 2.52 0.00 9.06
CA GLU A 49 1.73 -1.22 9.13
C GLU A 49 0.24 -0.90 9.05
N ALA A 50 -0.52 -1.68 8.27
CA ALA A 50 -1.95 -1.51 8.13
C ALA A 50 -2.64 -2.83 7.79
N THR A 51 -3.95 -2.92 8.08
CA THR A 51 -4.76 -4.01 7.54
C THR A 51 -5.14 -3.72 6.09
N LYS A 52 -5.53 -4.75 5.33
CA LYS A 52 -6.08 -4.57 3.98
C LYS A 52 -7.25 -3.57 3.96
N THR A 53 -8.12 -3.62 4.97
CA THR A 53 -9.28 -2.72 5.08
C THR A 53 -8.84 -1.27 5.29
N ASP A 54 -7.84 -1.04 6.14
CA ASP A 54 -7.30 0.30 6.37
C ASP A 54 -6.67 0.89 5.10
N VAL A 55 -5.89 0.09 4.37
CA VAL A 55 -5.28 0.53 3.11
C VAL A 55 -6.35 0.91 2.09
N MET A 56 -7.37 0.06 1.92
CA MET A 56 -8.46 0.31 0.97
C MET A 56 -9.30 1.53 1.36
N ARG A 57 -9.55 1.74 2.66
CA ARG A 57 -10.26 2.92 3.17
C ARG A 57 -9.47 4.20 2.87
N ARG A 58 -8.17 4.22 3.19
CA ARG A 58 -7.30 5.37 2.95
C ARG A 58 -7.18 5.70 1.47
N LEU A 59 -7.11 4.67 0.65
CA LEU A 59 -7.08 4.81 -0.80
C LEU A 59 -8.36 5.44 -1.33
N ARG A 60 -9.52 5.00 -0.83
CA ARG A 60 -10.81 5.60 -1.17
C ARG A 60 -10.88 7.07 -0.76
N GLU A 61 -10.45 7.41 0.46
CA GLU A 61 -10.40 8.80 0.92
C GLU A 61 -9.53 9.66 0.01
N TRP A 62 -8.36 9.16 -0.38
CA TRP A 62 -7.47 9.85 -1.31
C TRP A 62 -8.12 10.05 -2.69
N LEU A 63 -8.80 9.04 -3.23
CA LEU A 63 -9.49 9.11 -4.52
C LEU A 63 -10.70 10.06 -4.54
N VAL A 64 -11.40 10.21 -3.41
CA VAL A 64 -12.60 11.07 -3.33
C VAL A 64 -12.23 12.53 -3.04
N SER A 65 -11.12 12.78 -2.33
CA SER A 65 -10.66 14.13 -2.02
C SER A 65 -9.83 14.80 -3.13
N HIS A 66 -9.53 14.12 -4.23
CA HIS A 66 -8.73 14.64 -5.37
C HIS A 66 -9.60 14.82 -6.63
#